data_AF-A0A0A0CZN6-F1
#
_entry.id   AF-A0A0A0CZN6-F1
#
_cell.length_a   1.000
_cell.length_b   1.000
_cell.length_c   1.000
_cell.angle_alpha   90.00
_cell.angle_beta   90.00
_cell.angle_gamma   90.00
#
_symmetry.space_group_name_H-M   'P 1'
#
loop_
_entity.id
_entity.type
_entity.pdbx_description
1 polymer ?
#
loop_
_entity_poly.entity_id
_entity_poly.type
_entity_poly.pdbx_seq_one_letter_code
_entity_poly.pdbx_strand_id
1 'polypeptide(L)'
;MRPIFIMVKCELGRAYDTAEHAVDEIEEVSEIYSISGQFDLMIKCYLPEDMDVGRFVNSRIHALPHIRDTMTLITFNAFAGKS
;
A
#
# COMPACT_ATOMS: atom_id res chain seq x y z
N MET A 1 10.01 -0.41 12.88
CA MET A 1 8.92 -0.09 11.93
C MET A 1 9.54 0.24 10.59
N ARG A 2 9.28 -0.56 9.56
CA ARG A 2 9.84 -0.40 8.22
C ARG A 2 8.75 0.09 7.25
N PRO A 3 8.96 1.20 6.52
CA PRO A 3 8.01 1.61 5.51
C PRO A 3 8.07 0.67 4.30
N ILE A 4 6.92 0.37 3.72
CA ILE A 4 6.83 -0.22 2.38
C ILE A 4 5.84 0.59 1.57
N PHE A 5 6.01 0.57 0.25
CA PHE A 5 5.05 1.19 -0.66
C PHE A 5 4.43 0.10 -1.53
N ILE A 6 3.12 0.10 -1.64
CA ILE A 6 2.40 -0.80 -2.53
C ILE A 6 1.69 0.07 -3.57
N MET A 7 2.09 -0.08 -4.82
CA MET A 7 1.37 0.49 -5.95
C MET A 7 0.23 -0.46 -6.32
N VAL A 8 -1.00 0.04 -6.41
CA VAL A 8 -2.20 -0.78 -6.63
C VAL A 8 -2.91 -0.32 -7.90
N LYS A 9 -3.18 -1.29 -8.78
CA LYS A 9 -4.02 -1.12 -9.96
C LYS A 9 -5.42 -1.55 -9.58
N CYS A 10 -6.39 -0.68 -9.81
CA CYS A 10 -7.78 -0.95 -9.48
C CYS A 10 -8.60 -1.24 -10.74
N GLU A 11 -9.80 -1.76 -10.54
CA GLU A 11 -10.85 -1.72 -11.56
C GLU A 11 -11.20 -0.28 -11.94
N LEU A 12 -11.63 -0.07 -13.19
CA LEU A 12 -11.95 1.27 -13.68
C LEU A 12 -13.05 1.91 -12.83
N GLY A 13 -12.80 3.13 -12.35
CA GLY A 13 -13.73 3.86 -11.49
C GLY A 13 -13.78 3.39 -10.02
N ARG A 14 -12.92 2.45 -9.61
CA ARG A 14 -12.95 1.87 -8.25
C ARG A 14 -11.80 2.26 -7.33
N ALA A 15 -10.85 3.07 -7.79
CA ALA A 15 -9.67 3.42 -7.01
C ALA A 15 -9.98 4.06 -5.64
N TYR A 16 -10.99 4.93 -5.56
CA TYR A 16 -11.35 5.60 -4.31
C TYR A 16 -12.03 4.63 -3.33
N ASP A 17 -12.90 3.75 -3.83
CA ASP A 17 -13.54 2.68 -3.06
C ASP A 17 -12.49 1.75 -2.43
N THR A 18 -11.52 1.27 -3.22
CA THR A 18 -10.39 0.48 -2.71
C THR A 18 -9.56 1.25 -1.66
N ALA A 19 -9.36 2.56 -1.84
CA ALA A 19 -8.60 3.38 -0.89
C ALA A 19 -9.35 3.56 0.44
N GLU A 20 -10.67 3.77 0.41
CA GLU A 20 -11.51 3.86 1.60
C GLU A 20 -11.45 2.55 2.41
N HIS A 21 -11.66 1.41 1.75
CA HIS A 21 -11.51 0.10 2.38
C HIS A 21 -10.11 -0.12 3.00
N ALA A 22 -9.05 0.31 2.32
CA ALA A 22 -7.69 0.18 2.83
C ALA A 22 -7.46 1.01 4.10
N VAL A 23 -7.99 2.24 4.16
CA VAL A 23 -7.89 3.10 5.34
C VAL A 23 -8.70 2.54 6.51
N ASP A 24 -9.88 1.99 6.25
CA ASP A 24 -10.78 1.50 7.29
C ASP A 24 -10.36 0.15 7.87
N GLU A 25 -9.74 -0.72 7.08
CA GLU A 25 -9.50 -2.13 7.45
C GLU A 25 -8.04 -2.49 7.76
N ILE A 26 -7.07 -1.62 7.41
CA ILE A 26 -5.64 -1.93 7.50
C ILE A 26 -4.91 -0.90 8.36
N GLU A 27 -4.72 -1.23 9.63
CA GLU A 27 -4.07 -0.37 10.62
C GLU A 27 -2.63 0.01 10.25
N GLU A 28 -1.94 -0.83 9.48
CA GLU A 28 -0.58 -0.56 9.04
C GLU A 28 -0.48 0.54 7.97
N VAL A 29 -1.61 0.93 7.35
CA VAL A 29 -1.67 2.02 6.39
C VAL A 29 -1.41 3.36 7.09
N SER A 30 -0.37 4.05 6.63
CA SER A 30 -0.05 5.40 7.08
C SER A 30 -0.72 6.45 6.20
N GLU A 31 -0.55 6.32 4.88
CA GLU A 31 -0.95 7.32 3.89
C GLU A 31 -1.29 6.60 2.58
N ILE A 32 -2.32 7.06 1.88
CA ILE A 32 -2.67 6.61 0.52
C ILE A 32 -2.75 7.82 -0.39
N TYR A 33 -2.15 7.72 -1.57
CA TYR A 33 -2.21 8.74 -2.60
C TYR A 33 -2.88 8.17 -3.85
N SER A 34 -3.90 8.88 -4.36
CA SER A 34 -4.34 8.68 -5.75
C SER A 34 -3.26 9.23 -6.67
N ILE A 35 -2.82 8.42 -7.62
CA ILE A 35 -1.73 8.76 -8.54
C ILE A 35 -2.14 8.51 -9.99
N SER A 36 -1.54 9.25 -10.92
CA SER A 36 -1.64 8.98 -12.35
C SER A 36 -0.47 8.12 -12.82
N GLY A 37 -0.70 7.20 -13.76
CA GLY A 37 0.36 6.40 -14.37
C GLY A 37 -0.11 4.99 -14.67
N GLN A 38 0.79 4.01 -14.52
CA GLN A 38 0.45 2.60 -14.69
C GLN A 38 -0.50 2.11 -13.58
N PHE A 39 -0.29 2.56 -12.35
CA PHE A 39 -1.10 2.23 -11.16
C PHE A 39 -1.95 3.43 -10.73
N ASP A 40 -2.98 3.17 -9.93
CA ASP A 40 -4.00 4.14 -9.56
C ASP A 40 -3.82 4.65 -8.13
N LEU A 41 -3.30 3.81 -7.22
CA LEU A 41 -2.99 4.16 -5.83
C LEU A 41 -1.54 3.86 -5.48
N MET A 42 -0.98 4.65 -4.56
CA MET A 42 0.24 4.33 -3.82
C MET A 42 -0.06 4.33 -2.33
N ILE A 43 0.00 3.13 -1.74
CA ILE A 43 -0.26 2.90 -0.31
C ILE A 43 1.08 2.83 0.41
N LYS A 44 1.26 3.63 1.45
CA LYS A 44 2.42 3.55 2.35
C LYS A 44 1.99 2.86 3.63
N CYS A 45 2.63 1.74 3.93
CA CYS A 45 2.44 1.03 5.19
C CYS A 45 3.68 1.08 6.06
N TYR A 46 3.52 1.07 7.38
CA TYR A 46 4.62 0.77 8.30
C TYR A 46 4.41 -0.59 8.94
N LEU A 47 5.38 -1.48 8.75
CA LEU A 47 5.32 -2.84 9.30
C LEU A 47 6.35 -3.02 10.43
N PRO A 48 6.08 -3.88 11.42
CA PRO A 48 7.11 -4.42 12.32
C PRO A 48 8.27 -5.06 11.53
N GLU A 49 9.47 -5.05 12.09
CA GLU A 49 10.67 -5.55 11.39
C GLU A 49 10.67 -7.06 11.17
N ASP A 50 9.97 -7.79 12.04
CA ASP A 50 9.80 -9.23 12.03
C ASP A 50 8.58 -9.70 11.23
N MET A 51 7.76 -8.77 10.72
CA MET A 51 6.57 -9.12 9.95
C MET A 51 6.94 -9.60 8.54
N ASP A 52 6.37 -10.75 8.14
CA ASP A 52 6.46 -11.24 6.77
C ASP A 52 5.63 -10.36 5.82
N VAL A 53 6.34 -9.60 4.98
CA VAL A 53 5.74 -8.70 4.01
C VAL A 53 4.97 -9.42 2.91
N GLY A 54 5.44 -10.59 2.45
CA GLY A 54 4.75 -11.36 1.44
C GLY A 54 3.39 -11.83 1.96
N ARG A 55 3.37 -12.33 3.20
CA ARG A 55 2.13 -12.73 3.87
C ARG A 55 1.22 -11.55 4.14
N PHE A 56 1.74 -10.41 4.61
CA PHE A 56 0.96 -9.19 4.84
C PHE A 56 0.28 -8.71 3.55
N VAL A 57 1.05 -8.53 2.47
CA VAL A 57 0.51 -8.06 1.18
C VAL A 57 -0.54 -9.04 0.65
N ASN A 58 -0.27 -10.35 0.70
CA ASN A 58 -1.19 -11.34 0.14
C ASN A 58 -2.48 -11.53 0.97
N SER A 59 -2.42 -11.35 2.29
CA SER A 59 -3.59 -11.56 3.17
C SER A 59 -4.37 -10.29 3.50
N ARG A 60 -3.74 -9.12 3.45
CA ARG A 60 -4.36 -7.83 3.79
C ARG A 60 -4.59 -6.99 2.55
N ILE A 61 -3.54 -6.71 1.79
CA ILE A 61 -3.64 -5.83 0.62
C ILE A 61 -4.43 -6.50 -0.51
N HIS A 62 -4.08 -7.73 -0.91
CA HIS A 62 -4.78 -8.43 -2.00
C HIS A 62 -6.21 -8.83 -1.65
N ALA A 63 -6.59 -8.79 -0.38
CA ALA A 63 -7.96 -9.03 0.06
C ALA A 63 -8.87 -7.82 -0.17
N LEU A 64 -8.31 -6.62 -0.41
CA LEU A 64 -9.09 -5.42 -0.70
C LEU A 64 -9.89 -5.59 -2.00
N PRO A 65 -11.10 -5.03 -2.06
CA PRO A 65 -11.93 -5.16 -3.25
C PRO A 65 -11.35 -4.37 -4.43
N HIS A 66 -11.70 -4.81 -5.64
CA HIS A 66 -11.42 -4.14 -6.91
C HIS A 66 -9.93 -4.03 -7.30
N ILE A 67 -9.04 -4.82 -6.69
CA ILE A 67 -7.64 -4.89 -7.11
C ILE A 67 -7.51 -5.74 -8.37
N ARG A 68 -6.78 -5.22 -9.36
CA ARG A 68 -6.35 -5.94 -10.56
C ARG A 68 -4.90 -6.39 -10.51
N ASP A 69 -4.03 -5.58 -9.92
CA ASP A 69 -2.60 -5.84 -9.84
C ASP A 69 -1.95 -5.03 -8.72
N THR A 70 -0.80 -5.48 -8.24
CA THR A 70 0.00 -4.76 -7.23
C THR A 70 1.49 -4.87 -7.51
N MET A 71 2.24 -3.80 -7.22
CA MET A 71 3.70 -3.82 -7.17
C MET A 71 4.17 -3.32 -5.80
N THR A 72 4.88 -4.19 -5.07
CA THR A 72 5.43 -3.84 -3.74
C THR A 72 6.86 -3.36 -3.86
N LEU A 73 7.14 -2.17 -3.33
CA LEU A 73 8.46 -1.57 -3.20
C LEU A 73 8.92 -1.69 -1.74
N ILE A 74 9.87 -2.59 -1.53
CA ILE A 74 10.51 -2.77 -0.22
C ILE A 74 11.55 -1.67 -0.02
N THR A 75 11.49 -0.99 1.11
CA THR A 75 12.51 0.00 1.48
C THR A 75 13.65 -0.64 2.27
N PHE A 76 14.86 -0.12 2.07
CA PHE A 76 16.06 -0.55 2.79
C PHE A 76 16.55 0.54 3.75
N ASN A 77 16.87 1.73 3.22
CA ASN A 77 17.37 2.86 3.99
C ASN A 77 16.48 4.08 3.78
N ALA A 78 16.11 4.74 4.87
CA ALA A 78 15.45 6.04 4.83
C ALA A 78 16.51 7.15 4.97
N PHE A 79 16.49 8.12 4.06
CA PHE A 79 17.27 9.34 4.18
C PHE A 79 16.34 10.46 4.64
N ALA A 80 16.48 10.90 5.89
CA ALA A 80 15.74 12.03 6.41
C ALA A 80 16.57 13.32 6.27
N GLY A 81 15.92 14.42 5.88
CA GLY A 81 16.53 15.74 5.90
C GLY A 81 16.80 16.19 7.35
N LYS A 82 17.74 17.13 7.53
CA LYS A 82 17.87 17.86 8.79
C LYS A 82 16.66 18.79 8.91
N SER A 83 15.60 18.31 9.57
CA SER A 83 14.49 19.14 10.04
C SER A 83 14.96 20.12 11.11
#